data_AF-A0A532C4D2-F1
#
_entry.id   AF-A0A532C4D2-F1
#
_cell.length_a   1.000
_cell.length_b   1.000
_cell.length_c   1.000
_cell.angle_alpha   90.00
_cell.angle_beta   90.00
_cell.angle_gamma   90.00
#
_symmetry.space_group_name_H-M   'P 1'
#
loop_
_entity.id
_entity.type
_entity.pdbx_description
1 polymer ?
#
loop_
_entity_poly.entity_id
_entity_poly.type
_entity_poly.pdbx_seq_one_letter_code
_entity_poly.pdbx_strand_id
1 'polypeptide(L)'
;MLRCAIGSFCTLLVVGTLISPVHAEEPPEQTETLPLPTAETPDPTPGPTSDPIPNPPPDAPVASVAPVTIDPFIRLRGSVWRTKAGIVFLKTPIGLLSLSSKTTLKDLKASQEIRFWVHERHVFVEIRKRGDDTLVHRYLSGPMTPGTNEPGTLHWGGPDGDLTVHAGKLEEHLTSYREGEPLTVEVDETNTISGVHDLQFDLQISQTPPAGSDVQLLLSGTVSKLKSNFVFVRTPVGLVMLNSKIGVPRVKVGQPITVHIDSGHVTVTLPSAETATPRHSASPTP
;
A
#
# COMPACT_ATOMS: atom_id res chain seq x y z
N MET A 1 9.67 -25.73 -57.54
CA MET A 1 8.61 -24.68 -57.51
C MET A 1 7.99 -24.75 -56.12
N LEU A 2 7.94 -23.75 -55.25
CA LEU A 2 8.29 -22.33 -55.26
C LEU A 2 8.65 -22.02 -53.79
N ARG A 3 9.86 -21.50 -53.54
CA ARG A 3 10.27 -20.93 -52.25
C ARG A 3 9.63 -19.54 -52.14
N CYS A 4 9.10 -19.17 -50.98
CA CYS A 4 8.83 -17.77 -50.67
C CYS A 4 9.57 -17.41 -49.38
N ALA A 5 10.67 -16.69 -49.56
CA ALA A 5 11.51 -16.08 -48.55
C ALA A 5 11.48 -14.57 -48.81
N ILE A 6 10.94 -13.79 -47.88
CA ILE A 6 10.96 -12.32 -47.83
C ILE A 6 10.80 -11.97 -46.34
N GLY A 7 11.59 -11.14 -45.68
CA GLY A 7 12.71 -10.31 -46.08
C GLY A 7 13.29 -9.66 -44.83
N SER A 8 14.61 -9.65 -44.76
CA SER A 8 15.42 -8.95 -43.77
C SER A 8 15.31 -7.43 -43.93
N PHE A 9 15.19 -6.68 -42.84
CA PHE A 9 15.63 -5.29 -42.78
C PHE A 9 16.37 -5.03 -41.48
N CYS A 10 17.70 -5.09 -41.59
CA CYS A 10 18.63 -4.41 -40.71
C CYS A 10 18.43 -2.90 -40.82
N THR A 11 18.37 -2.20 -39.70
CA THR A 11 18.86 -0.81 -39.65
C THR A 11 19.79 -0.70 -38.46
N LEU A 12 21.07 -0.79 -38.80
CA LEU A 12 22.21 -0.47 -37.94
C LEU A 12 22.31 1.06 -37.89
N LEU A 13 22.42 1.63 -36.68
CA LEU A 13 22.94 2.99 -36.51
C LEU A 13 24.04 2.89 -35.44
N VAL A 14 25.27 3.06 -35.90
CA VAL A 14 26.49 3.11 -35.10
C VAL A 14 27.09 4.51 -35.26
N VAL A 15 27.81 4.90 -34.21
CA VAL A 15 28.92 5.86 -34.12
C VAL A 15 28.59 7.13 -33.37
N GLY A 16 29.31 7.30 -32.25
CA GLY A 16 29.41 8.54 -31.49
C GLY A 16 30.19 8.39 -30.18
N THR A 17 31.30 7.65 -30.18
CA THR A 17 32.27 7.69 -29.06
C THR A 17 33.04 9.01 -29.09
N LEU A 18 32.94 9.80 -28.02
CA LEU A 18 33.97 10.76 -27.64
C LEU A 18 34.50 10.38 -26.26
N ILE A 19 35.72 9.89 -26.27
CA ILE A 19 36.62 9.74 -25.12
C ILE A 19 37.26 11.11 -24.92
N SER A 20 37.25 11.64 -23.69
CA SER A 20 38.42 12.27 -23.05
C SER A 20 38.10 12.81 -21.65
N PRO A 21 39.13 13.01 -20.80
CA PRO A 21 39.10 12.62 -19.40
C PRO A 21 39.24 13.80 -18.41
N VAL A 22 39.32 13.46 -17.11
CA VAL A 22 39.91 14.27 -16.02
C VAL A 22 39.13 15.51 -15.58
N HIS A 23 38.63 15.50 -14.35
CA HIS A 23 39.25 16.24 -13.22
C HIS A 23 38.49 15.89 -11.92
N ALA A 24 39.22 15.36 -10.93
CA ALA A 24 38.76 15.35 -9.55
C ALA A 24 38.96 16.76 -9.00
N GLU A 25 37.90 17.41 -8.52
CA GLU A 25 38.02 18.68 -7.79
C GLU A 25 37.40 18.51 -6.41
N GLU A 26 38.28 18.28 -5.46
CA GLU A 26 38.09 18.39 -4.02
C GLU A 26 37.98 19.88 -3.65
N PRO A 27 36.96 20.32 -2.90
CA PRO A 27 36.94 21.68 -2.37
C PRO A 27 37.88 21.81 -1.17
N PRO A 28 38.67 22.89 -1.08
CA PRO A 28 39.75 23.03 -0.12
C PRO A 28 39.26 23.32 1.30
N GLU A 29 39.86 22.64 2.27
CA GLU A 29 40.18 23.24 3.56
C GLU A 29 41.31 24.27 3.36
N GLN A 30 41.17 25.45 3.98
CA GLN A 30 42.20 26.40 4.44
C GLN A 30 41.42 27.67 4.84
N THR A 31 41.70 28.46 5.88
CA THR A 31 42.70 28.43 6.94
C THR A 31 42.30 29.53 7.93
N GLU A 32 42.67 29.32 9.19
CA GLU A 32 42.73 30.27 10.30
C GLU A 32 43.06 31.72 9.95
N THR A 33 42.56 32.65 10.78
CA THR A 33 43.33 33.83 11.21
C THR A 33 43.02 34.16 12.68
N LEU A 34 44.07 34.02 13.49
CA LEU A 34 44.34 34.29 14.93
C LEU A 34 44.26 35.79 15.34
N PRO A 35 44.63 36.24 16.58
CA PRO A 35 44.50 35.73 17.97
C PRO A 35 44.11 36.82 19.03
N LEU A 36 44.15 36.44 20.33
CA LEU A 36 44.47 37.16 21.61
C LEU A 36 43.35 37.23 22.67
N PRO A 37 43.63 37.28 23.99
CA PRO A 37 44.78 36.79 24.79
C PRO A 37 44.36 35.95 26.03
N THR A 38 45.38 35.39 26.70
CA THR A 38 45.36 34.54 27.90
C THR A 38 45.16 35.29 29.23
N ALA A 39 44.63 34.54 30.22
CA ALA A 39 44.66 34.73 31.70
C ALA A 39 43.48 35.53 32.29
N GLU A 40 42.81 35.15 33.39
CA GLU A 40 43.18 34.33 34.55
C GLU A 40 41.98 33.52 35.10
N THR A 41 42.25 32.35 35.66
CA THR A 41 41.37 31.60 36.57
C THR A 41 41.60 32.07 38.01
N PRO A 42 40.56 32.16 38.84
CA PRO A 42 40.62 31.55 40.17
C PRO A 42 39.44 30.60 40.44
N ASP A 43 39.77 29.50 41.11
CA ASP A 43 38.91 28.38 41.55
C ASP A 43 38.24 28.68 42.93
N PRO A 44 37.52 27.76 43.62
CA PRO A 44 36.05 27.69 43.66
C PRO A 44 35.41 27.80 45.08
N THR A 45 34.07 27.67 45.14
CA THR A 45 33.21 27.21 46.29
C THR A 45 32.48 28.32 47.09
N PRO A 46 31.28 28.11 47.72
CA PRO A 46 30.28 27.02 47.66
C PRO A 46 28.89 27.44 47.14
N GLY A 47 28.10 26.48 46.65
CA GLY A 47 26.73 26.70 46.17
C GLY A 47 25.66 26.78 47.28
N PRO A 48 24.43 27.20 46.94
CA PRO A 48 23.23 26.91 47.73
C PRO A 48 22.39 25.80 47.08
N THR A 49 22.22 24.74 47.87
CA THR A 49 21.04 23.88 48.04
C THR A 49 20.07 23.71 46.85
N SER A 50 20.14 22.52 46.25
CA SER A 50 19.09 21.94 45.42
C SER A 50 17.87 21.56 46.27
N ASP A 51 16.75 22.27 46.10
CA ASP A 51 15.43 21.74 46.47
C ASP A 51 14.92 20.82 45.34
N PRO A 52 14.44 19.59 45.65
CA PRO A 52 13.96 18.68 44.63
C PRO A 52 12.57 19.11 44.15
N ILE A 53 12.44 19.43 42.86
CA ILE A 53 11.15 19.52 42.18
C ILE A 53 10.48 18.14 42.32
N PRO A 54 9.25 18.02 42.84
CA PRO A 54 8.57 16.73 42.94
C PRO A 54 8.36 16.17 41.53
N ASN A 55 8.91 14.99 41.27
CA ASN A 55 8.55 14.21 40.08
C ASN A 55 7.02 14.04 40.05
N PRO A 56 6.36 14.27 38.92
CA PRO A 56 4.96 13.88 38.78
C PRO A 56 4.85 12.35 38.97
N PRO A 57 3.78 11.85 39.61
CA PRO A 57 3.61 10.43 39.89
C PRO A 57 3.64 9.59 38.60
N PRO A 58 4.24 8.39 38.61
CA PRO A 58 4.46 7.57 37.41
C PRO A 58 3.20 6.97 36.76
N ASP A 59 1.99 7.31 37.21
CA ASP A 59 0.74 6.64 36.79
C ASP A 59 -0.32 7.61 36.25
N ALA A 60 0.07 8.59 35.43
CA ALA A 60 -0.90 9.21 34.52
C ALA A 60 -1.01 8.33 33.26
N PRO A 61 -2.17 7.74 32.95
CA PRO A 61 -2.33 7.01 31.70
C PRO A 61 -2.11 8.02 30.56
N VAL A 62 -1.00 7.85 29.84
CA VAL A 62 -0.84 8.46 28.53
C VAL A 62 -2.01 7.92 27.72
N ALA A 63 -2.99 8.77 27.45
CA ALA A 63 -4.06 8.43 26.52
C ALA A 63 -3.39 8.21 25.17
N SER A 64 -3.01 6.96 24.91
CA SER A 64 -2.61 6.49 23.59
C SER A 64 -3.84 6.70 22.72
N VAL A 65 -3.84 7.79 21.96
CA VAL A 65 -4.84 8.00 20.92
C VAL A 65 -4.61 6.87 19.94
N ALA A 66 -5.40 5.80 20.08
CA ALA A 66 -5.34 4.67 19.17
C ALA A 66 -5.51 5.25 17.75
N PRO A 67 -4.64 4.86 16.79
CA PRO A 67 -4.78 5.35 15.43
C PRO A 67 -6.17 4.96 14.94
N VAL A 68 -6.95 5.96 14.52
CA VAL A 68 -8.25 5.76 13.89
C VAL A 68 -8.01 4.91 12.65
N THR A 69 -8.28 3.61 12.78
CA THR A 69 -8.10 2.65 11.69
C THR A 69 -9.35 2.78 10.84
N ILE A 70 -9.20 3.47 9.72
CA ILE A 70 -10.26 3.60 8.72
C ILE A 70 -10.33 2.27 7.98
N ASP A 71 -11.54 1.74 7.81
CA ASP A 71 -11.76 0.53 7.04
C ASP A 71 -11.37 0.77 5.58
N PRO A 72 -10.46 -0.04 5.03
CA PRO A 72 -9.99 0.14 3.68
C PRO A 72 -11.13 -0.20 2.70
N PHE A 73 -11.30 0.66 1.72
CA PHE A 73 -12.19 0.44 0.59
C PHE A 73 -11.44 0.68 -0.70
N ILE A 74 -11.47 -0.28 -1.62
CA ILE A 74 -10.88 -0.13 -2.94
C ILE A 74 -11.89 -0.69 -3.93
N ARG A 75 -12.17 0.06 -5.00
CA ARG A 75 -12.92 -0.38 -6.17
C ARG A 75 -12.18 0.09 -7.41
N LEU A 76 -11.65 -0.88 -8.16
CA LEU A 76 -10.80 -0.63 -9.32
C LEU A 76 -11.16 -1.56 -10.46
N ARG A 77 -11.08 -1.03 -11.67
CA ARG A 77 -11.09 -1.81 -12.90
C ARG A 77 -9.70 -1.79 -13.54
N GLY A 78 -9.28 -2.94 -14.03
CA GLY A 78 -7.94 -3.13 -14.59
C GLY A 78 -7.98 -3.96 -15.87
N SER A 79 -7.09 -3.64 -16.80
CA SER A 79 -6.88 -4.45 -18.01
C SER A 79 -5.51 -5.12 -17.97
N VAL A 80 -5.45 -6.38 -18.39
CA VAL A 80 -4.19 -7.13 -18.48
C VAL A 80 -3.24 -6.40 -19.43
N TRP A 81 -2.08 -6.01 -18.90
CA TRP A 81 -1.02 -5.35 -19.66
C TRP A 81 0.13 -6.31 -19.98
N ARG A 82 0.54 -7.10 -18.99
CA ARG A 82 1.64 -8.07 -19.14
C ARG A 82 1.42 -9.23 -18.19
N THR A 83 1.79 -10.42 -18.63
CA THR A 83 1.85 -11.62 -17.79
C THR A 83 3.31 -12.09 -17.68
N LYS A 84 3.64 -12.63 -16.52
CA LYS A 84 4.86 -13.40 -16.24
C LYS A 84 4.44 -14.67 -15.51
N ALA A 85 5.36 -15.64 -15.39
CA ALA A 85 5.08 -16.87 -14.65
C ALA A 85 4.58 -16.55 -13.22
N GLY A 86 3.30 -16.83 -12.96
CA GLY A 86 2.65 -16.62 -11.67
C GLY A 86 2.37 -15.17 -11.29
N ILE A 87 2.52 -14.19 -12.21
CA ILE A 87 2.24 -12.77 -11.93
C ILE A 87 1.57 -12.11 -13.13
N VAL A 88 0.47 -11.40 -12.90
CA VAL A 88 -0.24 -10.60 -13.89
C VAL A 88 -0.17 -9.13 -13.51
N PHE A 89 0.25 -8.31 -14.46
CA PHE A 89 0.30 -6.85 -14.34
C PHE A 89 -0.90 -6.24 -15.04
N LEU A 90 -1.66 -5.45 -14.30
CA LEU A 90 -2.88 -4.79 -14.71
C LEU A 90 -2.66 -3.29 -14.79
N LYS A 91 -3.05 -2.68 -15.90
CA LYS A 91 -3.18 -1.21 -15.98
C LYS A 91 -4.51 -0.80 -15.38
N THR A 92 -4.48 0.12 -14.42
CA THR A 92 -5.65 0.75 -13.81
C THR A 92 -5.63 2.26 -14.07
N PRO A 93 -6.74 2.98 -13.85
CA PRO A 93 -6.76 4.43 -14.04
C PRO A 93 -5.82 5.20 -13.10
N ILE A 94 -5.43 4.61 -11.97
CA ILE A 94 -4.56 5.24 -10.95
C ILE A 94 -3.11 4.72 -10.97
N GLY A 95 -2.81 3.71 -11.79
CA GLY A 95 -1.46 3.17 -11.92
C GLY A 95 -1.43 1.69 -12.26
N LEU A 96 -0.62 0.93 -11.51
CA LEU A 96 -0.37 -0.48 -11.78
C LEU A 96 -0.87 -1.33 -10.60
N LEU A 97 -1.64 -2.37 -10.91
CA LEU A 97 -2.01 -3.41 -9.96
C LEU A 97 -1.33 -4.71 -10.42
N SER A 98 -0.62 -5.37 -9.52
CA SER A 98 -0.05 -6.69 -9.79
C SER A 98 -0.83 -7.73 -9.01
N LEU A 99 -1.20 -8.84 -9.64
CA LEU A 99 -1.75 -10.02 -8.98
C LEU A 99 -0.73 -11.15 -9.11
N SER A 100 -0.44 -11.87 -8.04
CA SER A 100 0.49 -12.98 -8.05
C SER A 100 -0.12 -14.22 -7.39
N SER A 101 0.19 -15.40 -7.94
CA SER A 101 -0.20 -16.68 -7.39
C SER A 101 0.64 -17.79 -8.02
N LYS A 102 0.97 -18.82 -7.26
CA LYS A 102 1.63 -20.03 -7.77
C LYS A 102 0.63 -21.03 -8.35
N THR A 103 -0.59 -20.99 -7.82
CA THR A 103 -1.65 -21.98 -8.07
C THR A 103 -2.65 -21.53 -9.13
N THR A 104 -2.82 -20.22 -9.33
CA THR A 104 -3.75 -19.65 -10.33
C THR A 104 -3.07 -18.60 -11.23
N LEU A 105 -3.86 -17.85 -12.01
CA LEU A 105 -3.49 -16.78 -12.94
C LEU A 105 -2.72 -17.17 -14.21
N LYS A 106 -2.46 -18.46 -14.42
CA LYS A 106 -1.66 -18.95 -15.58
C LYS A 106 -2.36 -18.73 -16.92
N ASP A 107 -3.69 -18.67 -16.91
CA ASP A 107 -4.51 -18.61 -18.12
C ASP A 107 -5.13 -17.22 -18.38
N LEU A 108 -4.66 -16.16 -17.68
CA LEU A 108 -5.16 -14.81 -17.97
C LEU A 108 -4.74 -14.32 -19.36
N LYS A 109 -5.71 -13.77 -20.08
CA LYS A 109 -5.56 -13.27 -21.45
C LYS A 109 -5.64 -11.75 -21.49
N ALA A 110 -4.96 -11.14 -22.47
CA ALA A 110 -5.03 -9.70 -22.72
C ALA A 110 -6.45 -9.18 -23.05
N SER A 111 -7.34 -10.08 -23.49
CA SER A 111 -8.75 -9.84 -23.78
C SER A 111 -9.65 -9.89 -22.54
N GLN A 112 -9.09 -10.06 -21.35
CA GLN A 112 -9.85 -10.05 -20.10
C GLN A 112 -9.72 -8.71 -19.38
N GLU A 113 -10.74 -8.40 -18.60
CA GLU A 113 -10.79 -7.29 -17.68
C GLU A 113 -10.93 -7.83 -16.26
N ILE A 114 -10.35 -7.12 -15.30
CA ILE A 114 -10.36 -7.48 -13.90
C ILE A 114 -11.14 -6.41 -13.14
N ARG A 115 -12.06 -6.86 -12.29
CA ARG A 115 -12.67 -6.03 -11.26
C ARG A 115 -12.01 -6.40 -9.93
N PHE A 116 -11.41 -5.42 -9.29
CA PHE A 116 -10.66 -5.60 -8.06
C PHE A 116 -11.29 -4.75 -6.95
N TRP A 117 -11.72 -5.41 -5.88
CA TRP A 117 -12.42 -4.77 -4.79
C TRP A 117 -11.81 -5.20 -3.47
N VAL A 118 -11.72 -4.26 -2.54
CA VAL A 118 -11.31 -4.51 -1.17
C VAL A 118 -12.29 -3.81 -0.27
N HIS A 119 -12.75 -4.52 0.75
CA HIS A 119 -13.57 -3.97 1.81
C HIS A 119 -13.15 -4.62 3.12
N GLU A 120 -12.74 -3.81 4.09
CA GLU A 120 -12.21 -4.28 5.37
C GLU A 120 -11.03 -5.26 5.19
N ARG A 121 -11.25 -6.55 5.47
CA ARG A 121 -10.25 -7.63 5.34
C ARG A 121 -10.53 -8.56 4.16
N HIS A 122 -11.56 -8.26 3.36
CA HIS A 122 -11.97 -9.07 2.23
C HIS A 122 -11.51 -8.47 0.90
N VAL A 123 -11.09 -9.34 -0.02
CA VAL A 123 -10.65 -8.98 -1.37
C VAL A 123 -11.44 -9.81 -2.37
N PHE A 124 -11.98 -9.14 -3.38
CA PHE A 124 -12.72 -9.74 -4.47
C PHE A 124 -12.00 -9.45 -5.77
N VAL A 125 -11.70 -10.51 -6.52
CA VAL A 125 -11.10 -10.41 -7.84
C VAL A 125 -11.98 -11.16 -8.81
N GLU A 126 -12.71 -10.41 -9.65
CA GLU A 126 -13.43 -11.00 -10.78
C GLU A 126 -12.63 -10.81 -12.04
N ILE A 127 -12.50 -11.88 -12.81
CA ILE A 127 -11.91 -11.87 -14.15
C ILE A 127 -13.05 -12.09 -15.13
N ARG A 128 -13.21 -11.16 -16.06
CA ARG A 128 -14.33 -11.14 -17.01
C ARG A 128 -13.81 -11.01 -18.43
N LYS A 129 -14.56 -11.52 -19.40
CA LYS A 129 -14.26 -11.31 -20.82
C LYS A 129 -14.52 -9.85 -21.19
N ARG A 130 -13.61 -9.23 -21.94
CA ARG A 130 -13.80 -7.89 -22.48
C ARG A 130 -14.84 -7.93 -23.60
N GLY A 131 -15.97 -7.25 -23.41
CA GLY A 131 -17.01 -7.07 -24.44
C GLY A 131 -18.38 -7.54 -23.99
N ASP A 132 -18.51 -8.83 -23.65
CA ASP A 132 -19.76 -9.43 -23.18
C ASP A 132 -19.88 -9.46 -21.64
N ASP A 133 -18.81 -9.08 -20.94
CA ASP A 133 -18.72 -9.05 -19.48
C ASP A 133 -19.00 -10.41 -18.82
N THR A 134 -18.79 -11.53 -19.52
CA THR A 134 -18.98 -12.87 -18.94
C THR A 134 -17.94 -13.14 -17.85
N LEU A 135 -18.38 -13.67 -16.70
CA LEU A 135 -17.47 -14.10 -15.63
C LEU A 135 -16.62 -15.28 -16.11
N VAL A 136 -15.32 -15.22 -15.85
CA VAL A 136 -14.37 -16.31 -16.14
C VAL A 136 -13.88 -16.94 -14.85
N HIS A 137 -13.44 -16.11 -13.91
CA HIS A 137 -13.01 -16.55 -12.58
C HIS A 137 -13.47 -15.54 -11.53
N ARG A 138 -13.77 -16.02 -10.33
CA ARG A 138 -14.00 -15.18 -9.15
C ARG A 138 -13.16 -15.72 -8.00
N TYR A 139 -12.25 -14.89 -7.51
CA TYR A 139 -11.46 -15.18 -6.33
C TYR A 139 -11.96 -14.34 -5.15
N LEU A 140 -12.14 -15.01 -4.02
CA LEU A 140 -12.55 -14.42 -2.76
C LEU A 140 -11.44 -14.65 -1.75
N SER A 141 -10.89 -13.58 -1.19
CA SER A 141 -9.89 -13.66 -0.12
C SER A 141 -10.44 -12.99 1.12
N GLY A 142 -10.17 -13.56 2.30
CA GLY A 142 -10.59 -12.97 3.56
C GLY A 142 -10.44 -13.93 4.73
N PRO A 143 -10.75 -13.48 5.96
CA PRO A 143 -10.88 -14.39 7.10
C PRO A 143 -11.97 -15.44 6.81
N MET A 144 -11.67 -16.71 7.06
CA MET A 144 -12.66 -17.78 6.91
C MET A 144 -13.72 -17.66 8.00
N THR A 145 -14.97 -17.42 7.62
CA THR A 145 -16.12 -17.35 8.53
C THR A 145 -17.11 -18.47 8.19
N PRO A 146 -17.29 -19.47 9.08
CA PRO A 146 -18.28 -20.52 8.89
C PRO A 146 -19.71 -19.99 8.80
N GLY A 147 -20.52 -20.67 7.99
CA GLY A 147 -21.96 -20.43 7.93
C GLY A 147 -22.65 -20.72 9.26
N THR A 148 -23.52 -19.81 9.70
CA THR A 148 -24.24 -19.99 10.99
C THR A 148 -25.39 -21.00 10.88
N ASN A 149 -26.03 -21.09 9.71
CA ASN A 149 -27.30 -21.81 9.56
C ASN A 149 -27.20 -23.08 8.69
N GLU A 150 -26.16 -23.20 7.87
CA GLU A 150 -26.02 -24.31 6.91
C GLU A 150 -24.61 -24.93 7.02
N PRO A 151 -24.50 -26.23 7.36
CA PRO A 151 -23.23 -26.94 7.34
C PRO A 151 -22.57 -26.88 5.96
N GLY A 152 -21.25 -26.81 5.92
CA GLY A 152 -20.50 -26.77 4.65
C GLY A 152 -20.66 -25.46 3.89
N THR A 153 -21.12 -24.38 4.53
CA THR A 153 -21.14 -23.04 3.95
C THR A 153 -20.17 -22.11 4.66
N LEU A 154 -19.70 -21.09 3.93
CA LEU A 154 -18.78 -20.06 4.39
C LEU A 154 -19.33 -18.68 3.97
N HIS A 155 -18.99 -17.64 4.72
CA HIS A 155 -19.38 -16.26 4.44
C HIS A 155 -18.17 -15.40 4.06
N TRP A 156 -18.36 -14.56 3.05
CA TRP A 156 -17.42 -13.51 2.66
C TRP A 156 -18.14 -12.16 2.60
N GLY A 157 -17.58 -11.14 3.25
CA GLY A 157 -18.12 -9.78 3.16
C GLY A 157 -17.81 -9.17 1.80
N GLY A 158 -18.82 -9.02 0.95
CA GLY A 158 -18.69 -8.57 -0.43
C GLY A 158 -19.23 -7.17 -0.72
N PRO A 159 -19.09 -6.72 -1.97
CA PRO A 159 -19.52 -5.39 -2.38
C PRO A 159 -21.01 -5.10 -2.26
N ASP A 160 -21.81 -6.15 -2.40
CA ASP A 160 -23.27 -6.11 -2.33
C ASP A 160 -23.78 -6.66 -0.99
N GLY A 161 -22.87 -6.84 -0.01
CA GLY A 161 -23.14 -7.45 1.29
C GLY A 161 -22.51 -8.84 1.44
N ASP A 162 -22.94 -9.57 2.47
CA ASP A 162 -22.44 -10.90 2.76
C ASP A 162 -22.80 -11.90 1.66
N LEU A 163 -21.77 -12.63 1.20
CA LEU A 163 -21.87 -13.67 0.20
C LEU A 163 -21.73 -15.04 0.88
N THR A 164 -22.75 -15.87 0.77
CA THR A 164 -22.68 -17.28 1.16
C THR A 164 -22.08 -18.12 0.04
N VAL A 165 -21.13 -18.97 0.39
CA VAL A 165 -20.37 -19.83 -0.52
C VAL A 165 -20.41 -21.27 -0.02
N HIS A 166 -20.66 -22.21 -0.91
CA HIS A 166 -20.70 -23.64 -0.59
C HIS A 166 -19.30 -24.27 -0.70
N ALA A 167 -18.90 -25.04 0.31
CA ALA A 167 -17.63 -25.77 0.33
C ALA A 167 -17.53 -26.83 -0.77
N GLY A 168 -18.67 -27.42 -1.15
CA GLY A 168 -18.76 -28.43 -2.20
C GLY A 168 -17.81 -29.60 -1.96
N LYS A 169 -17.04 -29.96 -2.99
CA LYS A 169 -16.09 -31.10 -2.92
C LYS A 169 -14.86 -30.82 -2.05
N LEU A 170 -14.63 -29.57 -1.66
CA LEU A 170 -13.46 -29.17 -0.87
C LEU A 170 -13.75 -29.09 0.63
N GLU A 171 -14.93 -29.51 1.10
CA GLU A 171 -15.29 -29.47 2.53
C GLU A 171 -14.24 -30.11 3.43
N GLU A 172 -13.78 -31.33 3.11
CA GLU A 172 -12.74 -32.02 3.88
C GLU A 172 -11.41 -31.24 3.88
N HIS A 173 -11.02 -30.66 2.74
CA HIS A 173 -9.80 -29.84 2.63
C HIS A 173 -9.88 -28.59 3.52
N LEU A 174 -11.07 -27.98 3.59
CA LEU A 174 -11.32 -26.77 4.35
C LEU A 174 -11.31 -26.98 5.87
N THR A 175 -11.52 -28.21 6.36
CA THR A 175 -11.42 -28.54 7.80
C THR A 175 -10.03 -28.30 8.40
N SER A 176 -9.00 -28.22 7.56
CA SER A 176 -7.63 -27.93 8.00
C SER A 176 -7.39 -26.46 8.32
N TYR A 177 -8.29 -25.56 7.89
CA TYR A 177 -8.21 -24.12 8.12
C TYR A 177 -8.98 -23.75 9.38
N ARG A 178 -8.45 -22.79 10.13
CA ARG A 178 -9.12 -22.29 11.35
C ARG A 178 -10.02 -21.11 11.00
N GLU A 179 -11.10 -20.98 11.76
CA GLU A 179 -11.95 -19.79 11.72
C GLU A 179 -11.10 -18.52 11.94
N GLY A 180 -11.33 -17.51 11.11
CA GLY A 180 -10.60 -16.25 11.12
C GLY A 180 -9.24 -16.28 10.40
N GLU A 181 -8.73 -17.45 9.97
CA GLU A 181 -7.52 -17.52 9.16
C GLU A 181 -7.76 -16.98 7.74
N PRO A 182 -6.79 -16.25 7.17
CA PRO A 182 -6.91 -15.75 5.81
C PRO A 182 -6.89 -16.91 4.81
N LEU A 183 -7.92 -17.00 3.99
CA LEU A 183 -8.10 -17.99 2.95
C LEU A 183 -8.40 -17.28 1.63
N THR A 184 -7.87 -17.80 0.52
CA THR A 184 -8.35 -17.43 -0.82
C THR A 184 -8.97 -18.63 -1.49
N VAL A 185 -10.19 -18.47 -1.98
CA VAL A 185 -10.91 -19.49 -2.73
C VAL A 185 -11.26 -18.98 -4.13
N GLU A 186 -11.31 -19.90 -5.09
CA GLU A 186 -11.99 -19.69 -6.36
C GLU A 186 -13.40 -20.25 -6.24
N VAL A 187 -14.39 -19.51 -6.74
CA VAL A 187 -15.79 -19.93 -6.78
C VAL A 187 -16.32 -19.91 -8.19
N ASP A 188 -17.22 -20.85 -8.49
CA ASP A 188 -17.96 -20.89 -9.75
C ASP A 188 -19.17 -19.94 -9.75
N GLU A 189 -19.94 -19.95 -10.84
CA GLU A 189 -21.14 -19.11 -11.00
C GLU A 189 -22.26 -19.45 -10.00
N THR A 190 -22.22 -20.62 -9.37
CA THR A 190 -23.18 -21.06 -8.35
C THR A 190 -22.74 -20.74 -6.92
N ASN A 191 -21.63 -20.00 -6.77
CA ASN A 191 -20.96 -19.75 -5.49
C ASN A 191 -20.52 -21.05 -4.78
N THR A 192 -20.08 -22.05 -5.54
CA THR A 192 -19.45 -23.26 -4.99
C THR A 192 -17.93 -23.16 -5.15
N ILE A 193 -17.18 -23.54 -4.11
CA ILE A 193 -15.71 -23.51 -4.13
C ILE A 193 -15.20 -24.54 -5.14
N SER A 194 -14.40 -24.05 -6.09
CA SER A 194 -13.72 -24.86 -7.10
C SER A 194 -12.23 -25.05 -6.81
N GLY A 195 -11.63 -24.17 -5.99
CA GLY A 195 -10.21 -24.24 -5.64
C GLY A 195 -9.81 -23.37 -4.46
N VAL A 196 -8.64 -23.66 -3.88
CA VAL A 196 -7.99 -22.87 -2.82
C VAL A 196 -6.64 -22.38 -3.34
N HIS A 197 -6.33 -21.10 -3.13
CA HIS A 197 -5.24 -20.41 -3.81
C HIS A 197 -4.41 -19.51 -2.88
N ASP A 198 -3.25 -19.08 -3.40
CA ASP A 198 -2.28 -18.20 -2.74
C ASP A 198 -2.24 -16.81 -3.41
N LEU A 199 -3.40 -16.25 -3.75
CA LEU A 199 -3.50 -14.98 -4.45
C LEU A 199 -3.00 -13.82 -3.57
N GLN A 200 -2.10 -13.02 -4.12
CA GLN A 200 -1.59 -11.80 -3.51
C GLN A 200 -1.70 -10.65 -4.50
N PHE A 201 -1.65 -9.41 -3.99
CA PHE A 201 -1.63 -8.23 -4.84
C PHE A 201 -0.68 -7.15 -4.33
N ASP A 202 -0.20 -6.35 -5.26
CA ASP A 202 0.57 -5.13 -5.00
C ASP A 202 -0.06 -3.96 -5.77
N LEU A 203 -0.35 -2.87 -5.07
CA LEU A 203 -0.96 -1.67 -5.66
C LEU A 203 0.05 -0.52 -5.73
N GLN A 204 0.23 0.02 -6.94
CA GLN A 204 0.97 1.24 -7.20
C GLN A 204 0.04 2.33 -7.72
N ILE A 205 -0.07 3.40 -6.94
CA ILE A 205 -0.82 4.63 -7.26
C ILE A 205 0.19 5.67 -7.78
N SER A 206 0.23 5.88 -9.09
CA SER A 206 1.25 6.70 -9.73
C SER A 206 0.74 7.92 -10.49
N GLN A 207 -0.58 8.05 -10.64
CA GLN A 207 -1.22 9.14 -11.36
C GLN A 207 -2.60 9.46 -10.78
N THR A 208 -3.09 10.67 -11.04
CA THR A 208 -4.49 11.03 -10.79
C THR A 208 -5.40 10.29 -11.77
N PRO A 209 -6.57 9.78 -11.34
CA PRO A 209 -7.51 9.15 -12.25
C PRO A 209 -7.96 10.14 -13.35
N PRO A 210 -8.05 9.71 -14.62
CA PRO A 210 -8.72 10.49 -15.65
C PRO A 210 -10.17 10.81 -15.27
N ALA A 211 -10.68 11.95 -15.73
CA ALA A 211 -12.09 12.33 -15.52
C ALA A 211 -13.05 11.24 -16.03
N GLY A 212 -14.06 10.90 -15.23
CA GLY A 212 -15.03 9.84 -15.55
C GLY A 212 -14.53 8.41 -15.31
N SER A 213 -13.36 8.22 -14.69
CA SER A 213 -12.90 6.88 -14.30
C SER A 213 -13.72 6.34 -13.13
N ASP A 214 -14.14 5.08 -13.24
CA ASP A 214 -14.78 4.32 -12.17
C ASP A 214 -13.70 3.78 -11.19
N VAL A 215 -13.26 4.66 -10.29
CA VAL A 215 -12.29 4.36 -9.23
C VAL A 215 -12.73 4.97 -7.93
N GLN A 216 -12.75 4.15 -6.88
CA GLN A 216 -12.92 4.59 -5.50
C GLN A 216 -11.83 3.95 -4.65
N LEU A 217 -11.17 4.74 -3.81
CA LEU A 217 -10.14 4.25 -2.90
C LEU A 217 -10.18 5.06 -1.62
N LEU A 218 -10.30 4.39 -0.48
CA LEU A 218 -10.09 4.93 0.85
C LEU A 218 -9.14 3.99 1.57
N LEU A 219 -7.96 4.49 1.93
CA LEU A 219 -6.91 3.67 2.50
C LEU A 219 -6.13 4.46 3.54
N SER A 220 -6.03 3.91 4.75
CA SER A 220 -5.17 4.44 5.80
C SER A 220 -3.96 3.54 6.03
N GLY A 221 -2.83 4.15 6.40
CA GLY A 221 -1.63 3.42 6.74
C GLY A 221 -0.50 4.31 7.21
N THR A 222 0.66 3.71 7.44
CA THR A 222 1.83 4.41 7.94
C THR A 222 2.94 4.39 6.90
N VAL A 223 3.59 5.54 6.69
CA VAL A 223 4.75 5.64 5.80
C VAL A 223 5.87 4.76 6.34
N SER A 224 6.23 3.73 5.58
CA SER A 224 7.27 2.77 5.94
C SER A 224 8.62 3.12 5.32
N LYS A 225 8.61 3.74 4.14
CA LYS A 225 9.83 4.06 3.39
C LYS A 225 9.58 5.19 2.39
N LEU A 226 10.62 5.99 2.17
CA LEU A 226 10.68 6.98 1.09
C LEU A 226 11.79 6.58 0.13
N LYS A 227 11.51 6.54 -1.17
CA LYS A 227 12.52 6.24 -2.20
C LYS A 227 12.21 7.01 -3.47
N SER A 228 13.09 7.92 -3.85
CA SER A 228 12.89 8.82 -5.00
C SER A 228 11.52 9.51 -4.90
N ASN A 229 10.69 9.43 -5.94
CA ASN A 229 9.34 9.99 -5.97
C ASN A 229 8.27 9.06 -5.37
N PHE A 230 8.64 7.98 -4.68
CA PHE A 230 7.68 7.03 -4.11
C PHE A 230 7.67 7.05 -2.58
N VAL A 231 6.46 7.11 -2.04
CA VAL A 231 6.10 6.91 -0.64
C VAL A 231 5.53 5.51 -0.50
N PHE A 232 6.12 4.68 0.35
CA PHE A 232 5.66 3.32 0.60
C PHE A 232 4.84 3.32 1.89
N VAL A 233 3.58 2.93 1.79
CA VAL A 233 2.62 3.00 2.90
C VAL A 233 2.23 1.59 3.28
N ARG A 234 2.48 1.23 4.54
CA ARG A 234 2.01 -0.04 5.11
C ARG A 234 0.56 0.14 5.53
N THR A 235 -0.32 -0.68 5.00
CA THR A 235 -1.77 -0.59 5.19
C THR A 235 -2.30 -1.94 5.68
N PRO A 236 -3.54 -2.03 6.19
CA PRO A 236 -4.14 -3.30 6.59
C PRO A 236 -4.21 -4.35 5.47
N VAL A 237 -4.24 -3.90 4.21
CA VAL A 237 -4.41 -4.76 3.03
C VAL A 237 -3.09 -5.05 2.31
N GLY A 238 -1.96 -4.55 2.84
CA GLY A 238 -0.63 -4.76 2.27
C GLY A 238 0.18 -3.48 2.11
N LEU A 239 1.24 -3.55 1.31
CA LEU A 239 2.10 -2.41 1.00
C LEU A 239 1.58 -1.69 -0.25
N VAL A 240 1.35 -0.39 -0.15
CA VAL A 240 0.91 0.43 -1.29
C VAL A 240 1.96 1.47 -1.62
N MET A 241 2.27 1.60 -2.91
CA MET A 241 3.24 2.55 -3.44
C MET A 241 2.55 3.79 -3.98
N LEU A 242 2.85 4.96 -3.44
CA LEU A 242 2.29 6.25 -3.88
C LEU A 242 3.37 7.11 -4.54
N ASN A 243 3.08 7.63 -5.72
CA ASN A 243 3.92 8.65 -6.34
C ASN A 243 3.68 10.00 -5.68
N SER A 244 4.71 10.64 -5.14
CA SER A 244 4.61 11.94 -4.46
C SER A 244 4.09 13.06 -5.36
N LYS A 245 4.21 12.91 -6.69
CA LYS A 245 3.77 13.90 -7.67
C LYS A 245 2.25 13.99 -7.86
N ILE A 246 1.46 13.08 -7.29
CA ILE A 246 -0.01 13.08 -7.43
C ILE A 246 -0.72 13.96 -6.38
N GLY A 247 0.01 14.86 -5.73
CA GLY A 247 -0.53 15.70 -4.65
C GLY A 247 -0.35 15.12 -3.25
N VAL A 248 0.59 14.19 -3.07
CA VAL A 248 0.96 13.72 -1.71
C VAL A 248 1.76 14.83 -1.02
N PRO A 249 1.37 15.29 0.17
CA PRO A 249 2.15 16.28 0.92
C PRO A 249 3.51 15.72 1.32
N ARG A 250 4.42 16.59 1.78
CA ARG A 250 5.70 16.12 2.35
C ARG A 250 5.41 15.33 3.62
N VAL A 251 5.83 14.07 3.62
CA VAL A 251 5.64 13.13 4.73
C VAL A 251 6.97 12.56 5.21
N LYS A 252 7.01 12.10 6.46
CA LYS A 252 8.17 11.42 7.07
C LYS A 252 7.87 9.94 7.27
N VAL A 253 8.92 9.12 7.38
CA VAL A 253 8.77 7.72 7.80
C VAL A 253 8.18 7.67 9.21
N GLY A 254 7.26 6.73 9.45
CA GLY A 254 6.49 6.61 10.68
C GLY A 254 5.23 7.48 10.71
N GLN A 255 5.01 8.36 9.73
CA GLN A 255 3.85 9.23 9.71
C GLN A 255 2.60 8.48 9.21
N PRO A 256 1.47 8.53 9.94
CA PRO A 256 0.19 8.03 9.42
C PRO A 256 -0.33 8.94 8.31
N ILE A 257 -0.93 8.34 7.29
CA ILE A 257 -1.57 9.03 6.18
C ILE A 257 -2.86 8.31 5.80
N THR A 258 -3.82 9.07 5.30
CA THR A 258 -5.03 8.54 4.67
C THR A 258 -5.10 9.04 3.24
N VAL A 259 -5.38 8.13 2.32
CA VAL A 259 -5.49 8.37 0.89
C VAL A 259 -6.93 8.17 0.51
N HIS A 260 -7.52 9.17 -0.11
CA HIS A 260 -8.87 9.11 -0.65
C HIS A 260 -8.83 9.46 -2.14
N ILE A 261 -9.38 8.59 -2.96
CA ILE A 261 -9.59 8.82 -4.38
C ILE A 261 -11.06 8.58 -4.67
N ASP A 262 -11.73 9.62 -5.15
CA ASP A 262 -13.11 9.53 -5.59
C ASP A 262 -13.34 10.51 -6.73
N SER A 263 -14.14 10.11 -7.72
CA SER A 263 -14.61 10.97 -8.80
C SER A 263 -13.50 11.77 -9.52
N GLY A 264 -12.31 11.18 -9.67
CA GLY A 264 -11.15 11.81 -10.33
C GLY A 264 -10.27 12.69 -9.43
N HIS A 265 -10.64 12.88 -8.16
CA HIS A 265 -9.87 13.68 -7.20
C HIS A 265 -9.02 12.79 -6.30
N VAL A 266 -7.80 13.23 -5.99
CA VAL A 266 -6.92 12.58 -5.02
C VAL A 266 -6.76 13.52 -3.83
N THR A 267 -7.13 13.05 -2.64
CA THR A 267 -6.95 13.76 -1.38
C THR A 267 -6.08 12.91 -0.47
N VAL A 268 -5.04 13.52 0.10
CA VAL A 268 -4.21 12.87 1.12
C VAL A 268 -4.29 13.67 2.39
N THR A 269 -4.79 13.06 3.45
CA THR A 269 -4.88 13.67 4.77
C THR A 269 -3.81 13.11 5.69
N LEU A 270 -3.29 13.98 6.54
CA LEU A 270 -2.38 13.65 7.63
C LEU A 270 -3.15 13.95 8.91
N PRO A 271 -3.28 13.02 9.86
CA PRO A 271 -3.89 13.36 11.13
C PRO A 271 -3.04 14.46 11.78
N SER A 272 -3.68 15.58 12.12
CA SER A 272 -3.02 16.69 12.80
C SER A 272 -2.43 16.16 14.10
N ALA A 273 -1.13 16.38 14.32
CA ALA A 273 -0.56 16.26 15.64
C ALA A 273 -1.24 17.32 16.50
N GLU A 274 -2.19 16.92 17.34
CA GLU A 274 -2.81 17.80 18.29
C GLU A 274 -1.70 18.38 19.17
N THR A 275 -1.41 19.66 18.97
CA THR A 275 -0.43 20.39 19.77
C THR A 275 -1.05 20.52 21.14
N ALA A 276 -0.55 19.73 22.10
CA ALA A 276 -0.91 19.84 23.50
C ALA A 276 -0.80 21.31 23.91
N THR A 277 -1.95 21.93 24.16
CA THR A 277 -2.02 23.33 24.58
C THR A 277 -1.38 23.44 25.97
N PRO A 278 -0.33 24.25 26.16
CA PRO A 278 0.22 24.44 27.50
C PRO A 278 -0.83 25.16 28.34
N ARG A 279 -1.34 24.50 29.39
CA ARG A 279 -2.19 25.14 30.40
C ARG A 279 -1.36 26.21 31.09
N HIS A 280 -1.63 27.48 30.79
CA HIS A 280 -1.23 28.60 31.63
C HIS A 280 -2.00 28.48 32.97
N SER A 281 -1.34 27.93 33.98
CA SER A 281 -1.82 27.99 35.36
C SER A 281 -1.49 29.37 35.91
N ALA A 282 -2.52 30.19 36.09
CA ALA A 282 -2.45 31.45 36.82
C ALA A 282 -2.10 31.18 38.31
N SER A 283 -1.12 31.93 38.83
CA SER A 283 -0.76 31.91 40.25
C SER A 283 -1.80 32.65 41.10
N PRO A 284 -2.20 32.12 42.27
CA PRO A 284 -2.87 32.92 43.29
C PRO A 284 -1.86 33.39 44.35
N THR A 285 -1.81 34.70 44.58
CA THR A 285 -1.21 35.33 45.79
C THR A 285 -2.15 35.08 46.97
N PRO A 286 -1.63 34.86 48.19
CA PRO A 286 -1.40 35.99 49.10
C PRO A 286 -0.04 35.98 49.82
#